data_AF-A0A522K1I2-F1
#
_entry.id   AF-A0A522K1I2-F1
#
_cell.length_a   1.000
_cell.length_b   1.000
_cell.length_c   1.000
_cell.angle_alpha   90.00
_cell.angle_beta   90.00
_cell.angle_gamma   90.00
#
_symmetry.space_group_name_H-M   'P 1'
#
loop_
_entity.id
_entity.type
_entity.pdbx_description
1 polymer ?
#
loop_
_entity_poly.entity_id
_entity_poly.type
_entity_poly.pdbx_seq_one_letter_code
_entity_poly.pdbx_strand_id
1 'polypeptide(L)'
;MAMRKWAMGIGAGLLLAVGTGQAVAATTKPSAEQVRQLMQVFSVGKMFSQMNTQMAGVMGQQLPCVPAGYWQDFVDANGVKQLTERMIPIYQKHFTAEEVAGLLKFYRSPLGQKVIAEMPATMAEGMQIGRQWGQQRAQAMLGELQKEGKLDAQGRCPASPSAKPSPLKGK
;
A
#
# COMPACT_ATOMS: atom_id res chain seq x y z
N MET A 1 14.07 59.71 -61.52
CA MET A 1 13.26 58.99 -60.51
C MET A 1 14.16 57.94 -59.88
N ALA A 2 14.84 58.31 -58.79
CA ALA A 2 15.87 57.51 -58.12
C ALA A 2 15.73 57.75 -56.62
N MET A 3 15.44 56.70 -55.85
CA MET A 3 15.21 56.77 -54.40
C MET A 3 16.54 56.94 -53.65
N ARG A 4 16.53 57.90 -52.74
CA ARG A 4 17.69 58.45 -52.01
C ARG A 4 17.90 57.64 -50.72
N LYS A 5 19.14 57.20 -50.51
CA LYS A 5 19.63 56.49 -49.31
C LYS A 5 19.60 57.44 -48.10
N TRP A 6 19.11 57.00 -46.95
CA TRP A 6 19.42 57.58 -45.64
C TRP A 6 19.78 56.44 -44.66
N ALA A 7 20.93 56.58 -44.02
CA ALA A 7 21.43 55.74 -42.93
C ALA A 7 21.39 56.57 -41.64
N MET A 8 20.94 55.96 -40.54
CA MET A 8 21.10 56.31 -39.11
C MET A 8 20.17 55.31 -38.38
N GLY A 9 20.48 54.58 -37.32
CA GLY A 9 21.61 54.47 -36.39
C GLY A 9 21.05 53.75 -35.13
N ILE A 10 21.72 52.67 -34.70
CA ILE A 10 21.87 52.11 -33.33
C ILE A 10 20.66 52.12 -32.36
N GLY A 11 20.32 50.94 -31.81
CA GLY A 11 19.99 50.83 -30.38
C GLY A 11 18.94 49.78 -29.95
N ALA A 12 19.40 48.80 -29.16
CA ALA A 12 18.66 47.98 -28.17
C ALA A 12 17.41 47.22 -28.67
N GLY A 13 17.37 45.89 -28.78
CA GLY A 13 18.09 44.89 -27.99
C GLY A 13 17.49 44.75 -26.59
N LEU A 14 16.28 44.17 -26.46
CA LEU A 14 15.87 43.33 -25.32
C LEU A 14 14.52 42.62 -25.60
N LEU A 15 14.59 41.46 -26.24
CA LEU A 15 13.50 40.47 -26.19
C LEU A 15 13.65 39.70 -24.88
N LEU A 16 12.86 40.06 -23.86
CA LEU A 16 12.73 39.27 -22.63
C LEU A 16 11.92 38.01 -22.94
N ALA A 17 12.61 36.97 -23.40
CA ALA A 17 12.09 35.61 -23.29
C ALA A 17 12.11 35.23 -21.80
N VAL A 18 10.98 35.37 -21.12
CA VAL A 18 10.74 34.71 -19.83
C VAL A 18 10.71 33.21 -20.12
N GLY A 19 11.90 32.60 -20.12
CA GLY A 19 12.03 31.17 -19.96
C GLY A 19 11.54 30.85 -18.56
N THR A 20 10.27 30.44 -18.43
CA THR A 20 9.83 29.66 -17.29
C THR A 20 10.58 28.34 -17.36
N GLY A 21 11.80 28.35 -16.83
CA GLY A 21 12.49 27.16 -16.39
C GLY A 21 11.65 26.55 -15.28
N GLN A 22 10.58 25.85 -15.66
CA GLN A 22 10.14 24.72 -14.87
C GLN A 22 11.32 23.77 -14.92
N ALA A 23 12.16 23.84 -13.88
CA ALA A 23 13.06 22.78 -13.56
C ALA A 23 12.20 21.53 -13.48
N VAL A 24 12.24 20.73 -14.54
CA VAL A 24 11.80 19.35 -14.48
C VAL A 24 12.70 18.76 -13.42
N ALA A 25 12.24 18.70 -12.18
CA ALA A 25 12.96 18.05 -11.10
C ALA A 25 13.28 16.66 -11.64
N ALA A 26 14.55 16.40 -11.91
CA ALA A 26 14.98 15.10 -12.36
C ALA A 26 14.52 14.14 -11.26
N THR A 27 13.56 13.27 -11.59
CA THR A 27 12.96 12.30 -10.67
C THR A 27 13.99 11.23 -10.36
N THR A 28 14.98 11.61 -9.56
CA THR A 28 16.06 10.74 -9.12
C THR A 28 15.47 9.63 -8.27
N LYS A 29 15.99 8.42 -8.43
CA LYS A 29 15.59 7.29 -7.59
C LYS A 29 16.09 7.53 -6.15
N PRO A 30 15.33 7.12 -5.12
CA PRO A 30 15.80 7.20 -3.75
C PRO A 30 17.07 6.36 -3.56
N SER A 31 17.98 6.86 -2.73
CA SER A 31 19.14 6.08 -2.32
C SER A 31 18.72 4.86 -1.50
N ALA A 32 19.54 3.81 -1.53
CA ALA A 32 19.34 2.62 -0.68
C ALA A 32 19.16 3.00 0.80
N GLU A 33 19.92 3.98 1.28
CA GLU A 33 19.85 4.47 2.65
C GLU A 33 18.53 5.16 2.98
N GLN A 34 18.01 6.01 2.09
CA GLN A 34 16.69 6.61 2.27
C GLN A 34 15.59 5.55 2.39
N VAL A 35 15.65 4.50 1.57
CA VAL A 35 14.66 3.42 1.63
C VAL A 35 14.81 2.62 2.93
N ARG A 36 16.04 2.29 3.38
CA ARG A 36 16.27 1.62 4.67
C ARG A 36 15.70 2.42 5.83
N GLN A 37 15.93 3.73 5.84
CA GLN A 37 15.38 4.62 6.87
C GLN A 37 13.84 4.62 6.84
N LEU A 38 13.23 4.63 5.65
CA LEU A 38 11.78 4.59 5.53
C LEU A 38 11.21 3.26 6.09
N MET A 39 11.84 2.13 5.74
CA MET A 39 11.49 0.82 6.29
C MET A 39 11.66 0.75 7.82
N GLN A 40 12.70 1.40 8.35
CA GLN A 40 12.92 1.48 9.81
C GLN A 40 11.82 2.29 10.50
N VAL A 41 11.40 3.42 9.91
CA VAL A 41 10.31 4.25 10.44
C VAL A 41 9.01 3.45 10.51
N PHE A 42 8.72 2.63 9.49
CA PHE A 42 7.58 1.71 9.50
C PHE A 42 7.81 0.43 10.32
N SER A 43 8.96 0.28 10.98
CA SER A 43 9.31 -0.90 11.78
C SER A 43 9.20 -2.23 11.02
N VAL A 44 9.52 -2.25 9.72
CA VAL A 44 9.41 -3.44 8.86
C VAL A 44 10.21 -4.63 9.42
N GLY A 45 11.38 -4.39 10.01
CA GLY A 45 12.17 -5.43 10.65
C GLY A 45 11.45 -6.11 11.84
N LYS A 46 10.72 -5.33 12.65
CA LYS A 46 9.91 -5.87 13.74
C LYS A 46 8.73 -6.67 13.19
N MET A 47 8.11 -6.21 12.12
CA MET A 47 7.05 -6.95 11.43
C MET A 47 7.54 -8.31 10.92
N PHE A 48 8.73 -8.37 10.30
CA PHE A 48 9.32 -9.64 9.88
C PHE A 48 9.64 -10.58 11.04
N SER A 49 10.18 -10.06 12.15
CA SER A 49 10.44 -10.85 13.36
C SER A 49 9.15 -11.41 13.97
N GLN A 50 8.08 -10.61 14.01
CA GLN A 50 6.76 -11.07 14.47
C GLN A 50 6.18 -12.16 13.57
N MET A 51 6.27 -11.98 12.26
CA MET A 51 5.84 -13.00 11.29
C MET A 51 6.64 -14.29 11.45
N ASN A 52 7.96 -14.19 11.69
CA ASN A 52 8.79 -15.36 11.97
C ASN A 52 8.38 -16.07 13.25
N THR A 53 8.09 -15.32 14.31
CA THR A 53 7.62 -15.89 15.59
C THR A 53 6.31 -16.66 15.40
N GLN A 54 5.37 -16.09 14.64
CA GLN A 54 4.11 -16.77 14.32
C GLN A 54 4.34 -18.04 13.50
N MET A 55 5.15 -17.96 12.45
CA MET A 55 5.47 -19.10 11.59
C MET A 55 6.22 -20.19 12.35
N ALA A 56 7.14 -19.80 13.24
CA ALA A 56 7.87 -20.70 14.12
C ALA A 56 6.93 -21.45 15.07
N GLY A 57 5.91 -20.79 15.60
CA GLY A 57 4.86 -21.45 16.39
C GLY A 57 4.10 -22.51 15.59
N VAL A 58 3.70 -22.18 14.36
CA VAL A 58 3.00 -23.13 13.47
C VAL A 58 3.90 -24.30 13.09
N MET A 59 5.15 -24.04 12.68
CA MET A 59 6.10 -25.08 12.29
C MET A 59 6.51 -25.97 13.45
N GLY A 60 6.68 -25.39 14.66
CA GLY A 60 6.96 -26.15 15.87
C GLY A 60 5.83 -27.12 16.24
N GLN A 61 4.57 -26.76 15.99
CA GLN A 61 3.43 -27.67 16.17
C GLN A 61 3.41 -28.80 15.13
N GLN A 62 3.83 -28.51 13.89
CA GLN A 62 3.86 -29.50 12.80
C GLN A 62 5.05 -30.47 12.92
N LEU A 63 6.21 -29.99 13.41
CA LEU A 63 7.46 -30.72 13.50
C LEU A 63 8.00 -30.67 14.94
N PRO A 64 7.35 -31.36 15.90
CA PRO A 64 7.69 -31.26 17.32
C PRO A 64 9.06 -31.86 17.68
N CYS A 65 9.65 -32.66 16.78
CA CYS A 65 11.00 -33.21 16.94
C CYS A 65 12.11 -32.19 16.65
N VAL A 66 11.80 -31.04 16.02
CA VAL A 66 12.76 -29.98 15.72
C VAL A 66 12.74 -28.95 16.86
N PRO A 67 13.88 -28.62 17.49
CA PRO A 67 13.94 -27.63 18.56
C PRO A 67 13.39 -26.27 18.14
N ALA A 68 12.66 -25.61 19.04
CA ALA A 68 12.02 -24.32 18.76
C ALA A 68 13.00 -23.23 18.27
N GLY A 69 14.25 -23.25 18.75
CA GLY A 69 15.29 -22.30 18.33
C GLY A 69 15.57 -22.32 16.83
N TYR A 70 15.49 -23.50 16.19
CA TYR A 70 15.72 -23.63 14.75
C TYR A 70 14.75 -22.76 13.92
N TRP A 71 13.49 -22.69 14.36
CA TRP A 71 12.47 -21.89 13.71
C TRP A 71 12.58 -20.40 14.08
N GLN A 72 12.96 -20.10 15.32
CA GLN A 72 13.16 -18.72 15.78
C GLN A 72 14.29 -18.02 15.03
N ASP A 73 15.34 -18.76 14.67
CA ASP A 73 16.51 -18.22 13.96
C ASP A 73 16.32 -18.16 12.44
N PHE A 74 15.20 -18.69 11.91
CA PHE A 74 14.94 -18.72 10.47
C PHE A 74 14.92 -17.32 9.82
N VAL A 75 14.39 -16.32 10.51
CA VAL A 75 14.52 -14.90 10.14
C VAL A 75 15.21 -14.16 11.28
N ASP A 76 16.51 -14.41 11.40
CA ASP A 76 17.41 -13.68 12.28
C ASP A 76 17.68 -12.25 11.76
N ALA A 77 18.55 -11.51 12.48
CA ALA A 77 18.92 -10.15 12.09
C ALA A 77 19.54 -10.08 10.67
N ASN A 78 20.26 -11.12 10.25
CA ASN A 78 20.84 -11.18 8.92
C ASN A 78 19.77 -11.45 7.85
N GLY A 79 18.79 -12.31 8.13
CA GLY A 79 17.62 -12.55 7.30
C GLY A 79 16.79 -11.28 7.10
N VAL A 80 16.55 -10.52 8.17
CA VAL A 80 15.89 -9.20 8.08
C VAL A 80 16.68 -8.26 7.18
N LYS A 81 18.02 -8.21 7.31
CA LYS A 81 18.87 -7.39 6.45
C LYS A 81 18.76 -7.82 4.98
N GLN A 82 18.84 -9.11 4.69
CA GLN A 82 18.71 -9.63 3.32
C GLN A 82 17.34 -9.32 2.70
N LEU A 83 16.25 -9.47 3.45
CA LEU A 83 14.91 -9.09 3.03
C LEU A 83 14.82 -7.59 2.75
N THR A 84 15.36 -6.77 3.64
CA THR A 84 15.44 -5.31 3.48
C THR A 84 16.16 -4.94 2.17
N GLU A 85 17.33 -5.52 1.89
CA GLU A 85 18.05 -5.24 0.63
C GLU A 85 17.25 -5.64 -0.61
N ARG A 86 16.50 -6.75 -0.56
CA ARG A 86 15.63 -7.19 -1.67
C ARG A 86 14.43 -6.26 -1.90
N MET A 87 14.00 -5.52 -0.89
CA MET A 87 12.90 -4.56 -1.01
C MET A 87 13.34 -3.22 -1.62
N ILE A 88 14.61 -2.84 -1.51
CA ILE A 88 15.10 -1.53 -1.99
C ILE A 88 14.73 -1.25 -3.46
N PRO A 89 14.96 -2.18 -4.42
CA PRO A 89 14.60 -1.95 -5.82
C PRO A 89 13.09 -1.74 -6.05
N ILE A 90 12.24 -2.32 -5.18
CA ILE A 90 10.78 -2.14 -5.26
C ILE A 90 10.44 -0.69 -4.96
N TYR A 91 10.97 -0.12 -3.87
CA TYR A 91 10.74 1.29 -3.55
C TYR A 91 11.35 2.22 -4.59
N GLN A 92 12.55 1.91 -5.10
CA GLN A 92 13.20 2.69 -6.17
C GLN A 92 12.45 2.66 -7.51
N LYS A 93 11.54 1.68 -7.70
CA LYS A 93 10.65 1.60 -8.85
C LYS A 93 9.40 2.48 -8.69
N HIS A 94 8.92 2.63 -7.46
CA HIS A 94 7.61 3.25 -7.18
C HIS A 94 7.69 4.67 -6.63
N PHE A 95 8.85 5.09 -6.12
CA PHE A 95 9.03 6.40 -5.51
C PHE A 95 10.28 7.09 -6.04
N THR A 96 10.25 8.42 -6.01
CA THR A 96 11.39 9.31 -6.22
C THR A 96 12.11 9.59 -4.90
N ALA A 97 13.35 10.10 -4.98
CA ALA A 97 14.13 10.50 -3.82
C ALA A 97 13.43 11.59 -3.00
N GLU A 98 12.76 12.52 -3.67
CA GLU A 98 12.02 13.63 -3.06
C GLU A 98 10.79 13.12 -2.31
N GLU A 99 10.02 12.19 -2.90
CA GLU A 99 8.86 11.58 -2.23
C GLU A 99 9.28 10.78 -1.00
N VAL A 100 10.35 9.97 -1.08
CA VAL A 100 10.86 9.24 0.10
C VAL A 100 11.34 10.21 1.18
N ALA A 101 12.00 11.31 0.82
CA ALA A 101 12.39 12.35 1.77
C ALA A 101 11.16 13.00 2.44
N GLY A 102 10.11 13.27 1.66
CA GLY A 102 8.83 13.79 2.17
C GLY A 102 8.15 12.81 3.14
N LEU A 103 8.09 11.53 2.79
CA LEU A 103 7.56 10.47 3.66
C LEU A 103 8.36 10.39 4.95
N LEU A 104 9.69 10.37 4.88
CA LEU A 104 10.56 10.37 6.06
C LEU A 104 10.30 11.58 6.96
N LYS A 105 10.19 12.78 6.38
CA LYS A 105 9.88 14.00 7.13
C LYS A 105 8.54 13.89 7.84
N PHE A 106 7.50 13.46 7.14
CA PHE A 106 6.16 13.33 7.71
C PHE A 106 6.13 12.27 8.82
N TYR A 107 6.58 11.06 8.53
CA TYR A 107 6.48 9.96 9.48
C TYR A 107 7.42 10.10 10.68
N ARG A 108 8.49 10.91 10.62
CA ARG A 108 9.29 11.28 11.79
C ARG A 108 8.64 12.37 12.67
N SER A 109 7.62 13.06 12.19
CA SER A 109 6.90 14.05 13.01
C SER A 109 6.06 13.38 14.11
N PRO A 110 5.70 14.10 15.19
CA PRO A 110 4.81 13.56 16.23
C PRO A 110 3.48 13.04 15.68
N LEU A 111 2.89 13.73 14.71
CA LEU A 111 1.67 13.30 14.05
C LEU A 111 1.90 12.02 13.22
N GLY A 112 2.97 11.98 12.42
CA GLY A 112 3.30 10.81 11.61
C GLY A 112 3.59 9.56 12.44
N GLN A 113 4.27 9.71 13.58
CA GLN A 113 4.46 8.63 14.55
C GLN A 113 3.13 8.17 15.16
N LYS A 114 2.23 9.10 15.51
CA LYS A 114 0.88 8.76 15.97
C LYS A 114 0.10 7.98 14.91
N VAL A 115 0.19 8.38 13.63
CA VAL A 115 -0.44 7.65 12.52
C VAL A 115 0.08 6.21 12.46
N ILE A 116 1.40 5.99 12.52
CA ILE A 116 1.98 4.64 12.51
C ILE A 116 1.47 3.79 13.68
N ALA A 117 1.34 4.39 14.86
CA ALA A 117 0.89 3.68 16.07
C ALA A 117 -0.61 3.37 16.07
N GLU A 118 -1.46 4.31 15.65
CA GLU A 118 -2.92 4.24 15.84
C GLU A 118 -3.68 3.70 14.64
N MET A 119 -3.14 3.84 13.41
CA MET A 119 -3.84 3.42 12.20
C MET A 119 -4.18 1.92 12.19
N PRO A 120 -3.31 0.99 12.62
CA PRO A 120 -3.68 -0.42 12.69
C PRO A 120 -4.91 -0.68 13.57
N ALA A 121 -4.99 -0.05 14.74
CA ALA A 121 -6.13 -0.19 15.65
C ALA A 121 -7.39 0.46 15.07
N THR A 122 -7.26 1.66 14.52
CA THR A 122 -8.36 2.39 13.87
C THR A 122 -8.98 1.57 12.72
N MET A 123 -8.14 0.95 11.88
CA MET A 123 -8.60 0.06 10.81
C MET A 123 -9.25 -1.21 11.36
N ALA A 124 -8.72 -1.79 12.44
CA ALA A 124 -9.29 -2.98 13.08
C ALA A 124 -10.70 -2.71 13.64
N GLU A 125 -10.88 -1.57 14.31
CA GLU A 125 -12.18 -1.11 14.81
C GLU A 125 -13.16 -0.84 13.67
N GLY A 126 -12.71 -0.16 12.60
CA GLY A 126 -13.52 0.07 11.40
C GLY A 126 -14.02 -1.22 10.75
N MET A 127 -13.14 -2.24 10.65
CA MET A 127 -13.55 -3.56 10.16
C MET A 127 -14.58 -4.23 11.08
N GLN A 128 -14.48 -4.08 12.40
CA GLN A 128 -15.46 -4.62 13.33
C GLN A 128 -16.83 -3.99 13.14
N ILE A 129 -16.89 -2.65 13.03
CA ILE A 129 -18.12 -1.92 12.75
C ILE A 129 -18.71 -2.38 11.41
N GLY A 130 -17.88 -2.47 10.37
CA GLY A 130 -18.33 -2.95 9.05
C GLY A 130 -18.95 -4.34 9.09
N ARG A 131 -18.36 -5.28 9.86
CA ARG A 131 -18.93 -6.62 10.07
C ARG A 131 -20.30 -6.56 10.75
N GLN A 132 -20.43 -5.78 11.81
CA GLN A 132 -21.69 -5.64 12.55
C GLN A 132 -22.79 -5.05 11.67
N TRP A 133 -22.49 -3.94 10.98
CA TRP A 133 -23.41 -3.32 10.03
C TRP A 133 -23.82 -4.28 8.92
N GLY A 134 -22.87 -5.01 8.34
CA GLY A 134 -23.14 -5.99 7.29
C GLY A 134 -24.07 -7.12 7.76
N GLN A 135 -23.86 -7.63 8.97
CA GLN A 135 -24.74 -8.64 9.58
C GLN A 135 -26.16 -8.12 9.79
N GLN A 136 -26.30 -6.91 10.35
CA GLN A 136 -27.61 -6.28 10.56
C GLN A 136 -28.34 -6.06 9.22
N ARG A 137 -27.62 -5.56 8.21
CA ARG A 137 -28.20 -5.32 6.88
C ARG A 137 -28.64 -6.62 6.22
N ALA A 138 -27.83 -7.67 6.31
CA ALA A 138 -28.16 -8.99 5.78
C ALA A 138 -29.41 -9.58 6.46
N GLN A 139 -29.50 -9.50 7.80
CA GLN A 139 -30.68 -9.96 8.55
C GLN A 139 -31.95 -9.21 8.12
N ALA A 140 -31.88 -7.88 7.98
CA ALA A 140 -33.00 -7.08 7.50
C ALA A 140 -33.43 -7.48 6.08
N MET A 141 -32.48 -7.67 5.17
CA MET A 141 -32.78 -8.12 3.80
C MET A 141 -33.45 -9.50 3.77
N LEU A 142 -32.93 -10.46 4.54
CA LEU A 142 -33.52 -11.79 4.63
C LEU A 142 -34.95 -11.73 5.18
N GLY A 143 -35.18 -10.89 6.19
CA GLY A 143 -36.53 -10.66 6.74
C GLY A 143 -37.51 -10.10 5.71
N GLU A 144 -37.10 -9.14 4.88
CA GLU A 144 -37.95 -8.62 3.81
C GLU A 144 -38.22 -9.68 2.72
N LEU A 145 -37.20 -10.43 2.31
CA LEU A 145 -37.38 -11.52 1.35
C LEU A 145 -38.34 -12.61 1.87
N GLN A 146 -38.33 -12.90 3.17
CA GLN A 146 -39.29 -13.82 3.79
C GLN A 146 -40.72 -13.25 3.77
N LYS A 147 -40.90 -11.97 4.10
CA LYS A 147 -42.22 -11.30 4.04
C LYS A 147 -42.79 -11.28 2.61
N GLU A 148 -41.94 -11.11 1.62
CA GLU A 148 -42.30 -11.16 0.20
C GLU A 148 -42.54 -12.59 -0.32
N GLY A 149 -42.36 -13.63 0.52
CA GLY A 149 -42.51 -15.03 0.14
C GLY A 149 -41.40 -15.56 -0.78
N LYS A 150 -40.32 -14.81 -0.97
CA LYS A 150 -39.16 -15.19 -1.78
C LYS A 150 -38.24 -16.18 -1.06
N LEU A 151 -38.35 -16.27 0.26
CA LEU A 151 -37.66 -17.26 1.10
C LEU A 151 -38.67 -17.95 2.01
N ASP A 152 -38.41 -19.23 2.33
CA ASP A 152 -39.15 -19.99 3.34
C ASP A 152 -38.82 -19.54 4.77
N ALA A 153 -39.51 -20.11 5.76
CA ALA A 153 -39.29 -19.82 7.18
C ALA A 153 -37.89 -20.21 7.69
N GLN A 154 -37.13 -21.01 6.93
CA GLN A 154 -35.74 -21.37 7.21
C GLN A 154 -34.74 -20.52 6.41
N GLY A 155 -35.20 -19.50 5.67
CA GLY A 155 -34.36 -18.60 4.90
C GLY A 155 -33.84 -19.22 3.60
N ARG A 156 -34.45 -20.32 3.12
CA ARG A 156 -34.09 -20.99 1.87
C ARG A 156 -35.00 -20.51 0.75
N CYS A 157 -34.48 -20.50 -0.47
CA CYS A 157 -35.34 -20.31 -1.63
C CYS A 157 -36.41 -21.44 -1.66
N PRO A 158 -37.68 -21.13 -1.95
CA PRO A 158 -38.68 -22.17 -2.20
C PRO A 158 -38.18 -23.09 -3.31
N ALA A 159 -38.50 -24.39 -3.24
CA ALA A 159 -37.97 -25.41 -4.14
C ALA A 159 -38.25 -25.07 -5.62
N SER A 160 -37.31 -24.40 -6.27
CA SER A 160 -37.27 -24.30 -7.71
C SER A 160 -36.59 -25.58 -8.23
N PRO A 161 -37.15 -26.25 -9.24
CA PRO A 161 -36.63 -27.53 -9.71
C PRO A 161 -35.23 -27.32 -10.28
N SER A 162 -34.21 -27.68 -9.50
CA SER A 162 -32.80 -27.75 -9.90
C SER A 162 -32.27 -26.48 -10.60
N ALA A 163 -31.55 -25.64 -9.87
CA ALA A 163 -30.43 -24.95 -10.51
C ALA A 163 -29.48 -26.06 -11.01
N LYS A 164 -29.60 -26.45 -12.29
CA LYS A 164 -28.64 -27.36 -12.93
C LYS A 164 -27.25 -26.82 -12.61
N PRO A 165 -26.29 -27.67 -12.19
CA PRO A 165 -24.92 -27.23 -12.02
C PRO A 165 -24.49 -26.54 -13.31
N SER A 166 -24.11 -25.26 -13.25
CA SER A 166 -23.44 -24.62 -14.38
C SER A 166 -22.19 -25.44 -14.66
N PRO A 167 -22.01 -26.00 -15.87
CA PRO A 167 -20.76 -26.63 -16.21
C PRO A 167 -19.70 -25.53 -16.13
N LEU A 168 -18.74 -25.71 -15.23
CA LEU A 168 -17.48 -24.98 -15.24
C LEU A 168 -16.96 -25.00 -16.67
N LYS A 169 -17.07 -23.86 -17.39
CA LYS A 169 -16.43 -23.68 -18.68
C LYS A 169 -14.93 -23.68 -18.40
N GLY A 170 -14.31 -24.83 -18.62
CA GLY A 170 -12.87 -24.93 -18.73
C GLY A 170 -12.37 -23.99 -19.83
N LYS A 171 -11.40 -23.15 -19.48
CA LYS A 171 -10.28 -22.71 -20.30
C LYS A 171 -9.10 -22.46 -19.38
#